data_AF-A0A971TJI1-F1
#
_entry.id   AF-A0A971TJI1-F1
#
_cell.length_a   1.000
_cell.length_b   1.000
_cell.length_c   1.000
_cell.angle_alpha   90.00
_cell.angle_beta   90.00
_cell.angle_gamma   90.00
#
_symmetry.space_group_name_H-M   'P 1'
#
loop_
_entity.id
_entity.type
_entity.pdbx_description
1 polymer ?
#
loop_
_entity_poly.entity_id
_entity_poly.type
_entity_poly.pdbx_seq_one_letter_code
_entity_poly.pdbx_strand_id
1 'polypeptide(L)'
;MVESKTSGAPVGSQATGGEIGGHDVSVIRPEVRIEQFKIRGHAMSRRKRRAIRRGLRRLCNLETLAVGVYRYQIHRRMCEHNRELIAAMCNEMTHLQDYMVKLFEYSGRPSWIRGLYGWAGAMVGFGSRLMGRTRSLRAGIWVEKGTIEDYRALLKSVEWDDETRAVIEKNLADEHGHIGRWKELLRTAEPDY
;
A
#
# COMPACT_ATOMS: atom_id res chain seq x y z
N MET A 1 37.63 35.73 -30.78
CA MET A 1 36.98 34.52 -30.21
C MET A 1 36.49 34.91 -28.82
N VAL A 2 35.25 35.38 -28.68
CA VAL A 2 33.98 34.63 -28.67
C VAL A 2 33.75 33.96 -27.30
N GLU A 3 32.79 34.56 -26.58
CA GLU A 3 31.82 34.03 -25.59
C GLU A 3 32.33 33.52 -24.22
N SER A 4 31.81 34.04 -23.08
CA SER A 4 30.47 33.84 -22.47
C SER A 4 30.27 32.36 -22.06
N LYS A 5 29.76 31.96 -20.89
CA LYS A 5 28.67 32.48 -20.06
C LYS A 5 28.54 31.56 -18.82
N THR A 6 28.25 32.18 -17.67
CA THR A 6 27.21 31.83 -16.68
C THR A 6 26.97 30.41 -16.14
N SER A 7 26.49 30.43 -14.89
CA SER A 7 25.52 29.51 -14.27
C SER A 7 26.18 28.34 -13.53
N GLY A 8 26.22 28.34 -12.20
CA GLY A 8 25.03 28.34 -11.35
C GLY A 8 24.48 26.91 -11.31
N ALA A 9 24.89 26.13 -10.30
CA ALA A 9 24.31 24.82 -9.99
C ALA A 9 23.82 24.83 -8.53
N PRO A 10 22.66 24.22 -8.26
CA PRO A 10 21.82 24.59 -7.12
C PRO A 10 22.15 23.84 -5.82
N VAL A 11 21.81 24.58 -4.76
CA VAL A 11 21.32 24.19 -3.43
C VAL A 11 20.96 22.72 -3.23
N GLY A 12 21.39 22.24 -2.06
CA GLY A 12 21.23 20.89 -1.54
C GLY A 12 19.82 20.30 -1.60
N SER A 13 19.79 19.03 -1.97
CA SER A 13 18.87 18.06 -1.41
C SER A 13 19.71 16.82 -1.09
N GLN A 14 20.30 16.81 0.11
CA GLN A 14 20.88 15.58 0.65
C GLN A 14 19.76 14.79 1.31
N ALA A 15 19.19 13.85 0.58
CA ALA A 15 18.56 12.70 1.20
C ALA A 15 19.67 11.85 1.82
N THR A 16 19.85 11.92 3.13
CA THR A 16 20.84 11.10 3.85
C THR A 16 20.35 9.66 3.95
N GLY A 17 20.58 8.86 2.91
CA GLY A 17 20.66 7.41 3.04
C GLY A 17 22.04 7.06 3.59
N GLY A 18 22.13 6.70 4.87
CA GLY A 18 23.40 6.39 5.52
C GLY A 18 23.75 4.91 5.41
N GLU A 19 24.93 4.57 4.88
CA GLU A 19 25.48 3.21 4.90
C GLU A 19 25.87 2.79 6.33
N ILE A 20 25.64 1.51 6.67
CA ILE A 20 26.14 0.89 7.91
C ILE A 20 26.88 -0.40 7.53
N GLY A 21 28.17 -0.47 7.86
CA GLY A 21 28.98 -1.69 7.67
C GLY A 21 29.27 -2.09 6.22
N GLY A 22 29.15 -1.17 5.25
CA GLY A 22 29.46 -1.42 3.83
C GLY A 22 28.31 -1.99 2.99
N HIS A 23 27.07 -1.96 3.52
CA HIS A 23 25.86 -2.30 2.77
C HIS A 23 24.95 -1.08 2.60
N ASP A 24 24.45 -0.87 1.39
CA ASP A 24 23.45 0.14 1.09
C ASP A 24 22.10 -0.25 1.71
N VAL A 25 21.63 0.56 2.66
CA VAL A 25 20.34 0.39 3.35
C VAL A 25 19.22 1.20 2.70
N SER A 26 19.40 1.64 1.45
CA SER A 26 18.31 2.06 0.55
C SER A 26 17.33 0.91 0.22
N VAL A 27 17.63 -0.32 0.66
CA VAL A 27 16.81 -1.52 0.46
C VAL A 27 15.43 -1.33 1.11
N ILE A 28 14.43 -1.22 0.23
CA ILE A 28 13.03 -0.82 0.49
C ILE A 28 12.33 -1.63 1.59
N ARG A 29 12.85 -2.82 1.96
CA ARG A 29 12.56 -3.45 3.25
C ARG A 29 13.75 -4.23 3.81
N PRO A 30 14.17 -3.95 5.05
CA PRO A 30 15.16 -4.78 5.72
C PRO A 30 14.60 -6.17 6.02
N GLU A 31 15.51 -7.12 6.24
CA GLU A 31 15.18 -8.44 6.75
C GLU A 31 14.33 -8.35 8.01
N VAL A 32 13.23 -9.13 8.04
CA VAL A 32 12.39 -9.26 9.24
C VAL A 32 12.98 -10.35 10.14
N ARG A 33 13.33 -9.98 11.37
CA ARG A 33 13.99 -10.89 12.32
C ARG A 33 13.01 -11.55 13.27
N ILE A 34 13.38 -12.70 13.82
CA ILE A 34 12.48 -13.50 14.69
C ILE A 34 12.05 -12.73 15.95
N GLU A 35 12.89 -11.84 16.46
CA GLU A 35 12.63 -11.03 17.66
C GLU A 35 11.56 -9.96 17.44
N GLN A 36 11.24 -9.65 16.18
CA GLN A 36 10.21 -8.68 15.83
C GLN A 36 8.79 -9.28 15.91
N PHE A 37 8.67 -10.60 16.07
CA PHE A 37 7.39 -11.29 16.17
C PHE A 37 6.99 -11.54 17.62
N LYS A 38 5.69 -11.39 17.91
CA LYS A 38 5.12 -11.64 19.24
C LYS A 38 3.93 -12.59 19.14
N ILE A 39 3.87 -13.59 20.01
CA ILE A 39 2.64 -14.38 20.18
C ILE A 39 1.66 -13.55 21.01
N ARG A 40 0.55 -13.12 20.38
CA ARG A 40 -0.45 -12.22 20.97
C ARG A 40 -1.74 -12.94 21.35
N GLY A 41 -2.48 -12.31 22.24
CA GLY A 41 -3.87 -12.69 22.52
C GLY A 41 -4.07 -13.83 23.52
N HIS A 42 -3.02 -14.33 24.17
CA HIS A 42 -3.15 -15.32 25.25
C HIS A 42 -3.93 -14.79 26.46
N ALA A 43 -3.61 -13.57 26.90
CA ALA A 43 -4.28 -12.90 28.01
C ALA A 43 -5.63 -12.23 27.61
N MET A 44 -6.01 -12.28 26.32
CA MET A 44 -7.21 -11.61 25.83
C MET A 44 -8.45 -12.52 25.91
N SER A 45 -9.61 -11.90 26.13
CA SER A 45 -10.88 -12.60 26.01
C SER A 45 -11.05 -13.22 24.61
N ARG A 46 -11.71 -14.38 24.54
CA ARG A 46 -12.00 -15.06 23.26
C ARG A 46 -12.77 -14.14 22.30
N ARG A 47 -13.65 -13.29 22.82
CA ARG A 47 -14.42 -12.30 22.05
C ARG A 47 -13.52 -11.26 21.41
N LYS A 48 -12.63 -10.62 22.18
CA LYS A 48 -11.70 -9.59 21.69
C LYS A 48 -10.76 -10.16 20.63
N ARG A 49 -10.12 -11.31 20.92
CA ARG A 49 -9.24 -12.00 19.96
C ARG A 49 -9.96 -12.40 18.68
N ARG A 50 -11.24 -12.81 18.74
CA ARG A 50 -12.04 -13.11 17.53
C ARG A 50 -12.35 -11.85 16.72
N ALA A 51 -12.64 -10.72 17.37
CA ALA A 51 -12.88 -9.45 16.69
C ALA A 51 -11.61 -8.99 15.94
N ILE A 52 -10.47 -8.96 16.62
CA ILE A 52 -9.16 -8.63 16.04
C ILE A 52 -8.85 -9.49 14.81
N ARG A 53 -8.93 -10.83 14.93
CA ARG A 53 -8.68 -11.74 13.79
C ARG A 53 -9.67 -11.56 12.64
N ARG A 54 -10.90 -11.11 12.89
CA ARG A 54 -11.86 -10.82 11.80
C ARG A 54 -11.51 -9.51 11.11
N GLY A 55 -11.18 -8.47 11.87
CA GLY A 55 -10.74 -7.19 11.32
C GLY A 55 -9.46 -7.35 10.48
N LEU A 56 -8.45 -8.05 10.99
CA LEU A 56 -7.20 -8.31 10.24
C LEU A 56 -7.43 -9.09 8.95
N ARG A 57 -8.34 -10.08 8.95
CA ARG A 57 -8.71 -10.77 7.69
C ARG A 57 -9.39 -9.84 6.70
N ARG A 58 -10.25 -8.94 7.18
CA ARG A 58 -10.92 -7.95 6.32
C ARG A 58 -9.88 -7.01 5.70
N LEU A 59 -8.94 -6.50 6.49
CA LEU A 59 -7.81 -5.70 6.01
C LEU A 59 -6.99 -6.46 4.97
N CYS A 60 -6.51 -7.67 5.28
CA CYS A 60 -5.78 -8.51 4.30
C CYS A 60 -6.55 -8.72 2.98
N ASN A 61 -7.88 -8.85 3.03
CA ASN A 61 -8.68 -9.01 1.82
C ASN A 61 -8.74 -7.71 1.00
N LEU A 62 -8.85 -6.55 1.65
CA LEU A 62 -8.83 -5.24 1.00
C LEU A 62 -7.49 -5.01 0.30
N GLU A 63 -6.38 -5.24 1.01
CA GLU A 63 -5.04 -5.11 0.41
C GLU A 63 -4.83 -6.07 -0.75
N THR A 64 -5.37 -7.30 -0.66
CA THR A 64 -5.30 -8.25 -1.77
C THR A 64 -6.04 -7.72 -3.01
N LEU A 65 -7.17 -7.02 -2.82
CA LEU A 65 -7.89 -6.38 -3.92
C LEU A 65 -7.07 -5.22 -4.49
N ALA A 66 -6.51 -4.34 -3.67
CA ALA A 66 -5.71 -3.19 -4.11
C ALA A 66 -4.46 -3.63 -4.88
N VAL A 67 -3.70 -4.62 -4.35
CA VAL A 67 -2.59 -5.27 -5.06
C VAL A 67 -3.06 -5.81 -6.42
N GLY A 68 -4.24 -6.46 -6.46
CA GLY A 68 -4.83 -6.95 -7.70
C GLY A 68 -5.12 -5.84 -8.70
N VAL A 69 -5.73 -4.74 -8.26
CA VAL A 69 -6.06 -3.61 -9.13
C VAL A 69 -4.79 -3.05 -9.78
N TYR A 70 -3.77 -2.70 -8.98
CA TYR A 70 -2.55 -2.11 -9.52
C TYR A 70 -1.77 -3.11 -10.40
N ARG A 71 -1.67 -4.37 -9.97
CA ARG A 71 -0.99 -5.41 -10.77
C ARG A 71 -1.57 -5.56 -12.17
N TYR A 72 -2.89 -5.52 -12.29
CA TYR A 72 -3.56 -5.72 -13.59
C TYR A 72 -3.79 -4.41 -14.37
N GLN A 73 -3.49 -3.25 -13.77
CA GLN A 73 -3.37 -1.96 -14.46
C GLN A 73 -2.01 -1.77 -15.15
N ILE A 74 -0.96 -2.43 -14.68
CA ILE A 74 0.37 -2.35 -15.29
C ILE A 74 0.30 -2.86 -16.74
N HIS A 75 0.78 -2.04 -17.67
CA HIS A 75 0.83 -2.37 -19.09
C HIS A 75 2.20 -2.92 -19.51
N ARG A 76 2.34 -3.43 -20.74
CA ARG A 76 3.65 -3.92 -21.24
C ARG A 76 4.61 -2.80 -21.66
N ARG A 77 4.10 -1.59 -21.92
CA ARG A 77 4.93 -0.43 -22.31
C ARG A 77 5.73 0.07 -21.12
N MET A 78 6.97 0.52 -21.35
CA MET A 78 7.74 1.20 -20.31
C MET A 78 7.32 2.66 -20.26
N CYS A 79 6.63 3.07 -19.20
CA CYS A 79 6.16 4.45 -19.03
C CYS A 79 6.11 4.83 -17.54
N GLU A 80 6.12 6.14 -17.26
CA GLU A 80 6.06 6.64 -15.87
C GLU A 80 4.79 6.19 -15.14
N HIS A 81 3.66 6.06 -15.85
CA HIS A 81 2.43 5.56 -15.22
C HIS A 81 2.61 4.15 -14.65
N ASN A 82 3.32 3.27 -15.35
CA ASN A 82 3.64 1.94 -14.82
C ASN A 82 4.57 2.02 -13.60
N ARG A 83 5.54 2.94 -13.59
CA ARG A 83 6.42 3.16 -12.44
C ARG A 83 5.62 3.58 -11.20
N GLU A 84 4.63 4.46 -11.37
CA GLU A 84 3.72 4.87 -10.29
C GLU A 84 2.85 3.70 -9.79
N LEU A 85 2.27 2.92 -10.69
CA LEU A 85 1.47 1.73 -10.36
C LEU A 85 2.30 0.65 -9.65
N ILE A 86 3.55 0.44 -10.08
CA ILE A 86 4.47 -0.50 -9.42
C ILE A 86 4.77 -0.02 -7.99
N ALA A 87 5.07 1.27 -7.81
CA ALA A 87 5.33 1.84 -6.49
C ALA A 87 4.12 1.67 -5.55
N ALA A 88 2.91 2.00 -6.02
CA ALA A 88 1.68 1.80 -5.25
C ALA A 88 1.45 0.31 -4.94
N MET A 89 1.56 -0.59 -5.93
CA MET A 89 1.44 -2.03 -5.71
C MET A 89 2.41 -2.54 -4.64
N CYS A 90 3.67 -2.07 -4.63
CA CYS A 90 4.65 -2.44 -3.61
C CYS A 90 4.26 -1.95 -2.20
N ASN A 91 3.62 -0.78 -2.10
CA ASN A 91 3.08 -0.28 -0.84
C ASN A 91 1.90 -1.14 -0.37
N GLU A 92 0.95 -1.48 -1.24
CA GLU A 92 -0.17 -2.37 -0.90
C GLU A 92 0.31 -3.78 -0.47
N MET A 93 1.33 -4.31 -1.13
CA MET A 93 1.97 -5.57 -0.72
C MET A 93 2.61 -5.46 0.67
N THR A 94 3.04 -4.25 1.04
CA THR A 94 3.53 -3.92 2.38
C THR A 94 2.45 -3.91 3.42
N HIS A 95 1.34 -3.24 3.13
CA HIS A 95 0.18 -3.25 4.01
C HIS A 95 -0.37 -4.67 4.20
N LEU A 96 -0.47 -5.44 3.12
CA LEU A 96 -0.88 -6.84 3.16
C LEU A 96 0.01 -7.67 4.08
N GLN A 97 1.33 -7.54 3.93
CA GLN A 97 2.29 -8.27 4.76
C GLN A 97 2.18 -7.84 6.23
N ASP A 98 2.10 -6.54 6.51
CA ASP A 98 1.96 -6.00 7.86
C ASP A 98 0.72 -6.62 8.55
N TYR A 99 -0.42 -6.69 7.85
CA TYR A 99 -1.62 -7.35 8.39
C TYR A 99 -1.52 -8.85 8.49
N MET A 100 -0.84 -9.53 7.56
CA MET A 100 -0.61 -10.97 7.65
C MET A 100 0.23 -11.31 8.88
N VAL A 101 1.30 -10.55 9.12
CA VAL A 101 2.13 -10.70 10.33
C VAL A 101 1.26 -10.55 11.57
N LYS A 102 0.52 -9.45 11.72
CA LYS A 102 -0.37 -9.26 12.88
C LYS A 102 -1.42 -10.35 12.99
N LEU A 103 -1.99 -10.83 11.87
CA LEU A 103 -2.95 -11.92 11.87
C LEU A 103 -2.34 -13.21 12.43
N PHE A 104 -1.11 -13.54 12.05
CA PHE A 104 -0.40 -14.73 12.53
C PHE A 104 0.05 -14.62 13.98
N GLU A 105 0.46 -13.44 14.43
CA GLU A 105 0.75 -13.15 15.84
C GLU A 105 -0.44 -13.48 16.74
N TYR A 106 -1.67 -13.29 16.24
CA TYR A 106 -2.92 -13.67 16.92
C TYR A 106 -3.37 -15.12 16.70
N SER A 107 -2.52 -15.98 16.14
CA SER A 107 -2.85 -17.35 15.70
C SER A 107 -4.06 -17.37 14.74
N GLY A 108 -4.15 -16.35 13.89
CA GLY A 108 -5.08 -16.28 12.78
C GLY A 108 -4.58 -17.05 11.56
N ARG A 109 -5.50 -17.26 10.62
CA ARG A 109 -5.19 -17.82 9.30
C ARG A 109 -5.84 -16.92 8.24
N PRO A 110 -5.22 -16.72 7.06
CA PRO A 110 -5.82 -16.00 5.96
C PRO A 110 -7.20 -16.55 5.61
N SER A 111 -8.05 -15.69 5.07
CA SER A 111 -9.38 -16.11 4.63
C SER A 111 -9.32 -16.80 3.27
N TRP A 112 -10.17 -17.80 3.03
CA TRP A 112 -10.28 -18.44 1.72
C TRP A 112 -10.88 -17.49 0.66
N ILE A 113 -11.78 -16.58 1.08
CA ILE A 113 -12.36 -15.55 0.20
C ILE A 113 -11.32 -14.55 -0.31
N ARG A 114 -10.09 -14.56 0.21
CA ARG A 114 -8.99 -13.72 -0.29
C ARG A 114 -8.77 -13.92 -1.80
N GLY A 115 -8.96 -15.15 -2.29
CA GLY A 115 -8.91 -15.44 -3.74
C GLY A 115 -9.96 -14.66 -4.53
N LEU A 116 -11.18 -14.52 -3.99
CA LEU A 116 -12.25 -13.73 -4.61
C LEU A 116 -11.89 -12.25 -4.68
N TYR A 117 -11.28 -11.69 -3.64
CA TYR A 117 -10.80 -10.30 -3.64
C TYR A 117 -9.68 -10.09 -4.66
N GLY A 118 -8.73 -11.03 -4.77
CA GLY A 118 -7.69 -10.98 -5.80
C GLY A 118 -8.27 -11.01 -7.22
N TRP A 119 -9.30 -11.84 -7.44
CA TRP A 119 -9.99 -11.90 -8.73
C TRP A 119 -10.80 -10.63 -9.03
N ALA A 120 -11.50 -10.07 -8.04
CA ALA A 120 -12.18 -8.78 -8.15
C ALA A 120 -11.19 -7.66 -8.50
N GLY A 121 -10.04 -7.61 -7.82
CA GLY A 121 -8.96 -6.67 -8.13
C GLY A 121 -8.46 -6.84 -9.57
N ALA A 122 -8.28 -8.07 -10.03
CA ALA A 122 -7.87 -8.36 -11.41
C ALA A 122 -8.88 -7.82 -12.45
N MET A 123 -10.18 -8.02 -12.23
CA MET A 123 -11.21 -7.50 -13.13
C MET A 123 -11.24 -5.97 -13.17
N VAL A 124 -11.22 -5.32 -12.00
CA VAL A 124 -11.22 -3.86 -11.90
C VAL A 124 -9.95 -3.28 -12.53
N GLY A 125 -8.79 -3.88 -12.24
CA GLY A 125 -7.51 -3.44 -12.76
C GLY A 125 -7.43 -3.59 -14.28
N PHE A 126 -7.73 -4.78 -14.80
CA PHE A 126 -7.72 -5.03 -16.24
C PHE A 126 -8.77 -4.19 -16.99
N GLY A 127 -9.99 -4.10 -16.46
CA GLY A 127 -11.07 -3.33 -17.06
C GLY A 127 -10.75 -1.84 -17.13
N SER A 128 -10.28 -1.26 -16.02
CA SER A 128 -9.90 0.16 -15.99
C SER A 128 -8.71 0.47 -16.91
N ARG A 129 -7.74 -0.44 -17.02
CA ARG A 129 -6.62 -0.34 -17.97
C ARG A 129 -7.07 -0.26 -19.42
N LEU A 130 -8.05 -1.09 -19.81
CA LEU A 130 -8.60 -1.07 -21.18
C LEU A 130 -9.30 0.25 -21.52
N MET A 131 -9.77 0.99 -20.52
CA MET A 131 -10.46 2.26 -20.68
C MET A 131 -9.52 3.48 -20.59
N GLY A 132 -8.20 3.27 -20.58
CA GLY A 132 -7.20 4.34 -20.59
C GLY A 132 -6.72 4.79 -19.20
N ARG A 133 -5.80 5.76 -19.21
CA ARG A 133 -5.08 6.21 -18.01
C ARG A 133 -6.04 6.88 -17.02
N THR A 134 -6.93 7.73 -17.52
CA THR A 134 -7.90 8.47 -16.69
C THR A 134 -8.78 7.52 -15.87
N ARG A 135 -9.27 6.44 -16.49
CA ARG A 135 -10.10 5.43 -15.82
C ARG A 135 -9.30 4.58 -14.84
N SER A 136 -8.05 4.28 -15.16
CA SER A 136 -7.14 3.58 -14.25
C SER A 136 -6.90 4.37 -12.96
N LEU A 137 -6.59 5.67 -13.07
CA LEU A 137 -6.38 6.54 -11.92
C LEU A 137 -7.67 6.73 -11.09
N ARG A 138 -8.83 6.88 -11.74
CA ARG A 138 -10.12 6.97 -11.05
C ARG A 138 -10.48 5.68 -10.32
N ALA A 139 -10.18 4.52 -10.90
CA ALA A 139 -10.35 3.23 -10.24
C ALA A 139 -9.45 3.13 -9.00
N GLY A 140 -8.20 3.58 -9.09
CA GLY A 140 -7.31 3.72 -7.92
C GLY A 140 -7.96 4.56 -6.82
N ILE A 141 -8.35 5.80 -7.10
CA ILE A 141 -9.02 6.68 -6.12
C ILE A 141 -10.26 6.04 -5.50
N TRP A 142 -11.06 5.33 -6.30
CA TRP A 142 -12.27 4.66 -5.81
C TRP A 142 -11.92 3.53 -4.82
N VAL A 143 -10.93 2.69 -5.14
CA VAL A 143 -10.45 1.63 -4.23
C VAL A 143 -9.95 2.26 -2.93
N GLU A 144 -9.07 3.25 -3.02
CA GLU A 144 -8.46 3.90 -1.87
C GLU A 144 -9.49 4.53 -0.92
N LYS A 145 -10.52 5.19 -1.48
CA LYS A 145 -11.60 5.75 -0.66
C LYS A 145 -12.38 4.67 0.09
N GLY A 146 -12.71 3.57 -0.60
CA GLY A 146 -13.38 2.44 0.02
C GLY A 146 -12.54 1.82 1.15
N THR A 147 -11.24 1.66 0.90
CA THR A 147 -10.27 1.17 1.91
C THR A 147 -10.22 2.09 3.13
N ILE A 148 -10.11 3.41 2.96
CA ILE A 148 -10.11 4.38 4.07
C ILE A 148 -11.39 4.31 4.91
N GLU A 149 -12.55 4.19 4.27
CA GLU A 149 -13.84 4.04 4.97
C GLU A 149 -13.88 2.76 5.81
N ASP A 150 -13.48 1.63 5.21
CA ASP A 150 -13.39 0.33 5.88
C ASP A 150 -12.40 0.37 7.06
N TYR A 151 -11.22 0.99 6.88
CA TYR A 151 -10.21 1.14 7.92
C TYR A 151 -10.73 1.93 9.10
N ARG A 152 -11.35 3.09 8.85
CA ARG A 152 -11.93 3.94 9.90
C ARG A 152 -13.04 3.22 10.64
N ALA A 153 -13.87 2.46 9.94
CA ALA A 153 -14.91 1.64 10.56
C ALA A 153 -14.30 0.54 11.45
N LEU A 154 -13.22 -0.11 11.01
CA LEU A 154 -12.53 -1.14 11.78
C LEU A 154 -11.78 -0.58 13.00
N LEU A 155 -11.10 0.56 12.87
CA LEU A 155 -10.44 1.25 13.97
C LEU A 155 -11.41 1.66 15.08
N LYS A 156 -12.65 2.00 14.72
CA LYS A 156 -13.71 2.34 15.69
C LYS A 156 -14.39 1.11 16.31
N SER A 157 -14.56 0.03 15.54
CA SER A 157 -15.40 -1.11 15.95
C SER A 157 -14.66 -2.24 16.66
N VAL A 158 -13.33 -2.27 16.58
CA VAL A 158 -12.51 -3.30 17.21
C VAL A 158 -11.59 -2.65 18.23
N GLU A 159 -11.55 -3.24 19.43
CA GLU A 159 -10.60 -2.87 20.46
C GLU A 159 -9.23 -3.48 20.14
N TRP A 160 -8.41 -2.74 19.42
CA TRP A 160 -7.06 -3.12 19.02
C TRP A 160 -6.08 -3.00 20.21
N ASP A 161 -5.00 -3.78 20.20
CA ASP A 161 -3.81 -3.43 21.00
C ASP A 161 -3.05 -2.30 20.30
N ASP A 162 -2.29 -1.52 21.08
CA ASP A 162 -1.62 -0.31 20.62
C ASP A 162 -0.71 -0.55 19.42
N GLU A 163 0.04 -1.66 19.42
CA GLU A 163 0.98 -1.96 18.35
C GLU A 163 0.27 -2.34 17.04
N THR A 164 -0.79 -3.17 17.12
CA THR A 164 -1.59 -3.49 15.92
C THR A 164 -2.33 -2.24 15.42
N ARG A 165 -2.82 -1.40 16.33
CA ARG A 165 -3.46 -0.14 15.98
C ARG A 165 -2.51 0.79 15.23
N ALA A 166 -1.28 0.96 15.73
CA ALA A 166 -0.26 1.79 15.11
C ALA A 166 0.08 1.34 13.68
N VAL A 167 0.12 0.03 13.43
CA VAL A 167 0.31 -0.52 12.08
C VAL A 167 -0.86 -0.18 11.16
N ILE A 168 -2.11 -0.31 11.64
CA ILE A 168 -3.30 0.05 10.86
C ILE A 168 -3.32 1.56 10.56
N GLU A 169 -2.99 2.39 11.55
CA GLU A 169 -2.96 3.86 11.40
C GLU A 169 -1.83 4.34 10.47
N LYS A 170 -0.65 3.70 10.52
CA LYS A 170 0.43 3.92 9.56
C LYS A 170 -0.05 3.63 8.13
N ASN A 171 -0.60 2.44 7.90
CA ASN A 171 -1.07 2.06 6.57
C ASN A 171 -2.22 2.98 6.11
N LEU A 172 -3.13 3.38 7.00
CA LEU A 172 -4.18 4.37 6.70
C LEU A 172 -3.62 5.72 6.20
N ALA A 173 -2.51 6.16 6.77
CA ALA A 173 -1.86 7.41 6.38
C ALA A 173 -1.27 7.31 4.96
N ASP A 174 -0.73 6.15 4.60
CA ASP A 174 -0.23 5.88 3.24
C ASP A 174 -1.36 5.97 2.19
N GLU A 175 -2.56 5.45 2.48
CA GLU A 175 -3.71 5.52 1.56
C GLU A 175 -4.13 6.96 1.24
N HIS A 176 -4.03 7.84 2.22
CA HIS A 176 -4.24 9.27 2.00
C HIS A 176 -3.21 9.85 1.02
N GLY A 177 -1.95 9.38 1.09
CA GLY A 177 -0.89 9.72 0.16
C GLY A 177 -1.15 9.21 -1.26
N HIS A 178 -1.66 7.98 -1.40
CA HIS A 178 -2.05 7.41 -2.69
C HIS A 178 -3.14 8.23 -3.38
N ILE A 179 -4.21 8.59 -2.66
CA ILE A 179 -5.27 9.46 -3.21
C ILE A 179 -4.72 10.80 -3.67
N GLY A 180 -3.85 11.42 -2.86
CA GLY A 180 -3.21 12.70 -3.22
C GLY A 180 -2.45 12.59 -4.54
N ARG A 181 -1.62 11.55 -4.68
CA ARG A 181 -0.84 11.27 -5.89
C ARG A 181 -1.73 11.04 -7.11
N TRP A 182 -2.76 10.20 -6.99
CA TRP A 182 -3.67 9.91 -8.11
C TRP A 182 -4.49 11.12 -8.55
N LYS A 183 -4.92 11.96 -7.61
CA LYS A 183 -5.62 13.21 -7.94
C LYS A 183 -4.71 14.18 -8.69
N GLU A 184 -3.46 14.30 -8.27
CA GLU A 184 -2.50 15.16 -8.95
C GLU A 184 -2.22 14.66 -10.37
N LEU A 185 -2.01 13.35 -10.53
CA LEU A 185 -1.80 12.76 -11.85
C LEU A 185 -3.01 12.87 -12.78
N LEU A 186 -4.23 12.84 -12.23
CA LEU A 186 -5.45 13.13 -13.00
C LEU A 186 -5.54 14.59 -13.44
N ARG A 187 -5.07 15.51 -12.60
CA ARG A 187 -5.07 16.95 -12.90
C ARG A 187 -4.08 17.29 -14.02
N THR A 188 -2.97 16.56 -14.09
CA THR A 188 -1.92 16.74 -15.09
C THR A 188 -2.01 15.76 -16.26
N ALA A 189 -3.04 14.91 -16.32
CA ALA A 189 -3.22 13.98 -17.44
C ALA A 189 -3.68 14.76 -18.68
N GLU A 190 -2.92 14.66 -19.77
CA GLU A 190 -3.41 15.05 -21.09
C GLU A 190 -4.61 14.16 -21.49
N PRO A 191 -5.55 14.66 -22.31
CA PRO A 191 -6.67 13.87 -22.80
C PRO A 191 -6.16 12.61 -23.53
N ASP A 192 -6.74 11.46 -23.19
CA ASP A 192 -6.53 10.20 -23.92
C ASP A 192 -7.07 10.40 -25.36
N TYR A 193 -6.21 10.72 -26.34
CA TYR A 193 -6.53 10.82 -27.78
C TYR A 193 -6.59 9.44 -28.44
#